data_AF-A0A955MYH9-F1
#
_entry.id   AF-A0A955MYH9-F1
#
_cell.length_a   1.000
_cell.length_b   1.000
_cell.length_c   1.000
_cell.angle_alpha   90.00
_cell.angle_beta   90.00
_cell.angle_gamma   90.00
#
_symmetry.space_group_name_H-M   'P 1'
#
loop_
_entity.id
_entity.type
_entity.pdbx_description
1 polymer ?
#
loop_
_entity_poly.entity_id
_entity_poly.type
_entity_poly.pdbx_seq_one_letter_code
_entity_poly.pdbx_strand_id
1 'polypeptide(L)'
;MNSLKHLADYGQSIWLDYLRRQLVVGGELDRLIEEDGLRGMTSNPKIFEKAIGGSHDYDVDIRALALQGNSVSEVYESLSVEDVQSAADKFRPLYEESNGDHGFVSLEVNPHLARDTEGTIQEAKHLWNALNRPNVFIKVPATVEGLPAIRRLIAQGVNVNVTLLFGLPRYRKVAEAYIAGLEDRAGDGAPLDRTRSVASFFLSRIDVLVDPMLEKIMKGDDADADLAKELHGEVALSSAKVAYQIYREIFSSERFQKLAALGAQEQRLLWASTSTKNPEYSDIKYIEPLIGEKTINTTPPETLNAYRDHGDPKSRLEEDVEKARETLDRLPDLEIDIDEVTQQLVEEGIEKFNKPFDKLMDTLEKEMAAAKTERVDPQTLDLGEHHDDFERRLTALGEDDFSRRLWNKDATLWDSDEKTQKQIEGSLGWLHVAEKMESQIDVLEGFVSEVRGAGFQRVVHMGMGGSSLAPLMFSRTFEVGENGLPLTVLDTTDPKTIGKIEESLDLEKTLFIIASKSGS
;
A
#
# COMPACT_ATOMS: atom_id res chain seq x y z
N MET A 1 -24.75 -2.64 24.16
CA MET A 1 -25.14 -2.83 22.74
C MET A 1 -24.24 -1.90 21.94
N ASN A 2 -23.54 -2.38 20.91
CA ASN A 2 -22.60 -1.55 20.18
C ASN A 2 -23.35 -0.69 19.15
N SER A 3 -23.51 0.60 19.43
CA SER A 3 -24.23 1.58 18.60
C SER A 3 -23.67 1.63 17.17
N LEU A 4 -22.36 1.42 16.98
CA LEU A 4 -21.69 1.47 15.68
C LEU A 4 -22.26 0.44 14.69
N LYS A 5 -22.55 -0.78 15.14
CA LYS A 5 -23.10 -1.84 14.29
C LYS A 5 -24.46 -1.49 13.72
N HIS A 6 -25.24 -0.71 14.46
CA HIS A 6 -26.59 -0.32 14.10
C HIS A 6 -26.65 0.86 13.12
N LEU A 7 -25.52 1.55 12.85
CA LEU A 7 -25.46 2.55 11.78
C LEU A 7 -25.79 1.95 10.40
N ALA A 8 -25.40 0.69 10.19
CA ALA A 8 -25.69 -0.05 8.96
C ALA A 8 -27.19 -0.29 8.76
N ASP A 9 -27.98 -0.40 9.84
CA ASP A 9 -29.44 -0.55 9.79
C ASP A 9 -30.12 0.69 9.19
N TYR A 10 -29.44 1.84 9.24
CA TYR A 10 -29.86 3.11 8.62
C TYR A 10 -29.13 3.42 7.30
N GLY A 11 -28.42 2.43 6.74
CA GLY A 11 -27.73 2.55 5.46
C GLY A 11 -26.46 3.40 5.47
N GLN A 12 -25.93 3.76 6.65
CA GLN A 12 -24.65 4.43 6.78
C GLN A 12 -23.52 3.43 7.10
N SER A 13 -22.38 3.57 6.41
CA SER A 13 -21.18 2.81 6.72
C SER A 13 -20.21 3.63 7.57
N ILE A 14 -19.62 3.01 8.57
CA ILE A 14 -18.57 3.62 9.39
C ILE A 14 -17.19 3.17 8.91
N TRP A 15 -16.30 4.13 8.68
CA TRP A 15 -14.92 3.94 8.26
C TRP A 15 -13.96 4.56 9.28
N LEU A 16 -12.72 4.06 9.29
CA LEU A 16 -11.68 4.53 10.21
C LEU A 16 -10.72 5.46 9.46
N ASP A 17 -10.56 6.69 9.93
CA ASP A 17 -9.55 7.64 9.41
C ASP A 17 -8.21 7.45 10.12
N TYR A 18 -7.66 6.24 9.98
CA TYR A 18 -6.42 5.82 10.63
C TYR A 18 -5.85 4.59 9.93
N LEU A 19 -4.53 4.56 9.78
CA LEU A 19 -3.77 3.41 9.30
C LEU A 19 -2.42 3.38 10.01
N ARG A 20 -2.12 2.26 10.66
CA ARG A 20 -0.80 1.94 11.19
C ARG A 20 -0.55 0.45 11.01
N ARG A 21 0.69 0.08 10.72
CA ARG A 21 1.09 -1.32 10.58
C ARG A 21 0.66 -2.21 11.75
N GLN A 22 0.91 -1.81 13.00
CA GLN A 22 0.50 -2.61 14.18
C GLN A 22 -1.01 -2.82 14.32
N LEU A 23 -1.83 -1.88 13.85
CA LEU A 23 -3.28 -2.07 13.83
C LEU A 23 -3.65 -3.27 12.95
N VAL A 24 -2.99 -3.39 11.80
CA VAL A 24 -3.24 -4.42 10.79
C VAL A 24 -2.63 -5.77 11.20
N VAL A 25 -1.36 -5.79 11.60
CA VAL A 25 -0.65 -7.04 11.93
C VAL A 25 -0.98 -7.56 13.33
N GLY A 26 -1.35 -6.67 14.25
CA GLY A 26 -1.68 -7.02 15.64
C GLY A 26 -3.11 -7.53 15.86
N GLY A 27 -3.91 -7.67 14.80
CA GLY A 27 -5.29 -8.18 14.87
C GLY A 27 -6.32 -7.21 15.48
N GLU A 28 -5.94 -5.96 15.73
CA GLU A 28 -6.88 -4.92 16.16
C GLU A 28 -7.84 -4.53 15.04
N LEU A 29 -7.35 -4.43 13.79
CA LEU A 29 -8.22 -4.16 12.64
C LEU A 29 -9.29 -5.25 12.46
N ASP A 30 -8.92 -6.53 12.61
CA ASP A 30 -9.87 -7.65 12.53
C ASP A 30 -10.98 -7.49 13.59
N ARG A 31 -10.60 -7.15 14.83
CA ARG A 31 -11.56 -6.88 15.91
C ARG A 31 -12.46 -5.68 15.60
N LEU A 32 -11.95 -4.59 15.04
CA LEU A 32 -12.79 -3.44 14.66
C LEU A 32 -13.78 -3.81 13.55
N ILE A 33 -13.39 -4.64 12.60
CA ILE A 33 -14.29 -5.15 11.55
C ILE A 33 -15.40 -6.00 12.19
N GLU A 34 -15.04 -6.96 13.03
CA GLU A 34 -15.97 -7.94 13.59
C GLU A 34 -16.85 -7.38 14.72
N GLU A 35 -16.25 -6.64 15.65
CA GLU A 35 -16.90 -6.18 16.89
C GLU A 35 -17.59 -4.84 16.73
N ASP A 36 -17.03 -3.92 15.93
CA ASP A 36 -17.56 -2.57 15.68
C ASP A 36 -18.28 -2.43 14.33
N GLY A 37 -18.20 -3.44 13.46
CA GLY A 37 -18.84 -3.38 12.15
C GLY A 37 -18.17 -2.39 11.20
N LEU A 38 -16.85 -2.17 11.36
CA LEU A 38 -16.07 -1.29 10.51
C LEU A 38 -16.12 -1.77 9.05
N ARG A 39 -16.39 -0.85 8.11
CA ARG A 39 -16.63 -1.19 6.69
C ARG A 39 -15.61 -0.62 5.70
N GLY A 40 -14.55 -0.03 6.19
CA GLY A 40 -13.46 0.52 5.40
C GLY A 40 -12.57 1.46 6.21
N MET A 41 -11.57 2.03 5.57
CA MET A 41 -10.64 2.97 6.19
C MET A 41 -9.98 3.92 5.20
N THR A 42 -9.49 5.04 5.71
CA THR A 42 -8.77 6.05 4.94
C THR A 42 -7.38 6.30 5.50
N SER A 43 -6.43 6.54 4.61
CA SER A 43 -5.14 7.14 4.94
C SER A 43 -5.07 8.57 4.38
N ASN A 44 -4.06 9.31 4.85
CA ASN A 44 -3.66 10.61 4.34
C ASN A 44 -2.20 10.89 4.77
N PRO A 45 -1.52 11.91 4.21
CA PRO A 45 -0.11 12.18 4.53
C PRO A 45 0.18 12.37 6.03
N LYS A 46 -0.74 12.97 6.79
CA LYS A 46 -0.57 13.16 8.24
C LYS A 46 -0.68 11.85 9.02
N ILE A 47 -1.49 10.90 8.55
CA ILE A 47 -1.57 9.56 9.15
C ILE A 47 -0.23 8.84 8.96
N PHE A 48 0.32 8.84 7.74
CA PHE A 48 1.62 8.22 7.47
C PHE A 48 2.78 8.92 8.17
N GLU A 49 2.79 10.25 8.23
CA GLU A 49 3.80 11.02 9.00
C GLU A 49 3.85 10.56 10.46
N LYS A 50 2.69 10.42 11.10
CA LYS A 50 2.60 9.91 12.46
C LYS A 50 2.89 8.42 12.59
N ALA A 51 2.54 7.63 11.58
CA ALA A 51 2.72 6.18 11.62
C ALA A 51 4.21 5.84 11.51
N ILE A 52 4.85 6.35 10.47
CA ILE A 52 6.25 6.08 10.14
C ILE A 52 7.16 6.80 11.14
N GLY A 53 7.09 8.13 11.24
CA GLY A 53 7.98 8.89 12.12
C GLY A 53 7.65 8.82 13.62
N GLY A 54 6.57 8.13 13.99
CA GLY A 54 6.08 8.04 15.38
C GLY A 54 6.01 6.61 15.91
N SER A 55 6.70 5.66 15.29
CA SER A 55 6.81 4.26 15.72
C SER A 55 8.13 3.64 15.28
N HIS A 56 8.41 2.42 15.74
CA HIS A 56 9.53 1.60 15.26
C HIS A 56 9.05 0.50 14.28
N ASP A 57 7.82 0.61 13.78
CA ASP A 57 7.18 -0.44 12.99
C ASP A 57 7.80 -0.59 11.58
N TYR A 58 8.60 0.38 11.16
CA TYR A 58 9.14 0.49 9.80
C TYR A 58 10.68 0.44 9.77
N ASP A 59 11.35 0.45 10.93
CA ASP A 59 12.82 0.58 11.04
C ASP A 59 13.56 -0.49 10.21
N VAL A 60 13.07 -1.74 10.27
CA VAL A 60 13.67 -2.88 9.55
C VAL A 60 13.57 -2.69 8.04
N ASP A 61 12.41 -2.30 7.54
CA ASP A 61 12.16 -2.16 6.10
C ASP A 61 12.84 -0.91 5.54
N ILE A 62 12.79 0.20 6.28
CA ILE A 62 13.53 1.43 5.93
C ILE A 62 15.02 1.12 5.82
N ARG A 63 15.58 0.39 6.78
CA ARG A 63 16.99 -0.02 6.74
C ARG A 63 17.28 -0.92 5.54
N ALA A 64 16.46 -1.95 5.32
CA ALA A 64 16.64 -2.88 4.21
C ALA A 64 16.59 -2.16 2.85
N LEU A 65 15.57 -1.34 2.62
CA LEU A 65 15.39 -0.59 1.38
C LEU A 65 16.48 0.48 1.18
N ALA A 66 16.92 1.13 2.27
CA ALA A 66 18.03 2.08 2.22
C ALA A 66 19.35 1.41 1.79
N LEU A 67 19.64 0.22 2.32
CA LEU A 67 20.84 -0.55 1.97
C LEU A 67 20.81 -1.11 0.53
N GLN A 68 19.61 -1.33 -0.01
CA GLN A 68 19.41 -1.68 -1.43
C GLN A 68 19.60 -0.49 -2.39
N GLY A 69 19.75 0.72 -1.87
CA GLY A 69 19.99 1.93 -2.68
C GLY A 69 18.72 2.63 -3.18
N ASN A 70 17.54 2.28 -2.66
CA ASN A 70 16.30 2.97 -3.00
C ASN A 70 16.34 4.45 -2.58
N SER A 71 15.61 5.29 -3.32
CA SER A 71 15.34 6.68 -3.01
C SER A 71 14.28 6.83 -1.92
N VAL A 72 14.19 8.02 -1.31
CA VAL A 72 13.20 8.32 -0.25
C VAL A 72 11.77 8.10 -0.75
N SER A 73 11.48 8.51 -1.99
CA SER A 73 10.16 8.32 -2.60
C SER A 73 9.83 6.85 -2.83
N GLU A 74 10.79 6.03 -3.29
CA GLU A 74 10.59 4.58 -3.47
C GLU A 74 10.39 3.87 -2.13
N VAL A 75 11.08 4.31 -1.07
CA VAL A 75 10.87 3.79 0.29
C VAL A 75 9.47 4.15 0.78
N TYR A 76 9.06 5.41 0.69
CA TYR A 76 7.71 5.84 1.09
C TYR A 76 6.63 5.06 0.35
N GLU A 77 6.76 4.93 -0.97
CA GLU A 77 5.81 4.19 -1.80
C GLU A 77 5.75 2.72 -1.35
N SER A 78 6.90 2.06 -1.19
CA SER A 78 6.95 0.65 -0.78
C SER A 78 6.22 0.42 0.55
N LEU A 79 6.49 1.25 1.57
CA LEU A 79 5.87 1.12 2.89
C LEU A 79 4.36 1.40 2.85
N SER A 80 3.96 2.47 2.16
CA SER A 80 2.56 2.88 2.10
C SER A 80 1.70 1.92 1.26
N VAL A 81 2.23 1.38 0.16
CA VAL A 81 1.59 0.34 -0.66
C VAL A 81 1.41 -0.95 0.15
N GLU A 82 2.45 -1.41 0.86
CA GLU A 82 2.39 -2.63 1.67
C GLU A 82 1.33 -2.54 2.79
N ASP A 83 1.29 -1.42 3.51
CA ASP A 83 0.33 -1.21 4.59
C ASP A 83 -1.12 -1.17 4.07
N VAL A 84 -1.34 -0.49 2.94
CA VAL A 84 -2.67 -0.40 2.30
C VAL A 84 -3.09 -1.75 1.71
N GLN A 85 -2.17 -2.50 1.10
CA GLN A 85 -2.44 -3.87 0.62
C GLN A 85 -2.83 -4.78 1.78
N SER A 86 -2.07 -4.75 2.88
CA SER A 86 -2.31 -5.57 4.06
C SER A 86 -3.66 -5.26 4.68
N ALA A 87 -4.00 -3.97 4.81
CA ALA A 87 -5.32 -3.56 5.28
C ALA A 87 -6.44 -3.96 4.32
N ALA A 88 -6.25 -3.79 3.00
CA ALA A 88 -7.22 -4.20 2.00
C ALA A 88 -7.46 -5.71 2.04
N ASP A 89 -6.43 -6.51 2.31
CA ASP A 89 -6.54 -7.96 2.49
C ASP A 89 -7.36 -8.33 3.73
N LYS A 90 -7.26 -7.57 4.83
CA LYS A 90 -8.16 -7.74 6.00
C LYS A 90 -9.63 -7.46 5.68
N PHE A 91 -9.88 -6.45 4.85
CA PHE A 91 -11.24 -6.10 4.42
C PHE A 91 -11.78 -6.96 3.26
N ARG A 92 -10.94 -7.83 2.66
CA ARG A 92 -11.30 -8.58 1.46
C ARG A 92 -12.54 -9.48 1.63
N PRO A 93 -12.72 -10.22 2.75
CA PRO A 93 -13.93 -11.00 2.97
C PRO A 93 -15.21 -10.14 2.94
N LEU A 94 -15.17 -8.97 3.60
CA LEU A 94 -16.30 -8.05 3.61
C LEU A 94 -16.58 -7.47 2.22
N TYR A 95 -15.54 -7.15 1.45
CA TYR A 95 -15.70 -6.69 0.06
C TYR A 95 -16.42 -7.75 -0.79
N GLU A 96 -16.05 -9.03 -0.65
CA GLU A 96 -16.66 -10.12 -1.41
C GLU A 96 -18.10 -10.40 -0.96
N GLU A 97 -18.35 -10.45 0.35
CA GLU A 97 -19.70 -10.67 0.92
C GLU A 97 -20.67 -9.56 0.54
N SER A 98 -20.19 -8.31 0.51
CA SER A 98 -20.98 -7.14 0.13
C SER A 98 -21.04 -6.88 -1.37
N ASN A 99 -20.54 -7.79 -2.20
CA ASN A 99 -20.47 -7.62 -3.66
C ASN A 99 -19.82 -6.28 -4.10
N GLY A 100 -18.78 -5.87 -3.37
CA GLY A 100 -18.03 -4.67 -3.63
C GLY A 100 -18.65 -3.37 -3.12
N ASP A 101 -19.60 -3.42 -2.19
CA ASP A 101 -20.20 -2.21 -1.60
C ASP A 101 -19.43 -1.68 -0.38
N HIS A 102 -18.61 -2.54 0.24
CA HIS A 102 -17.83 -2.25 1.43
C HIS A 102 -16.42 -2.83 1.36
N GLY A 103 -15.64 -2.62 2.42
CA GLY A 103 -14.31 -3.22 2.58
C GLY A 103 -13.21 -2.47 1.84
N PHE A 104 -13.32 -1.14 1.73
CA PHE A 104 -12.36 -0.34 0.98
C PHE A 104 -11.28 0.32 1.85
N VAL A 105 -10.08 0.45 1.29
CA VAL A 105 -8.96 1.19 1.89
C VAL A 105 -8.48 2.26 0.91
N SER A 106 -8.31 3.50 1.38
CA SER A 106 -7.87 4.61 0.51
C SER A 106 -6.39 4.95 0.69
N LEU A 107 -5.65 5.08 -0.43
CA LEU A 107 -4.31 5.68 -0.51
C LEU A 107 -4.37 6.99 -1.30
N GLU A 108 -3.72 8.04 -0.81
CA GLU A 108 -3.72 9.36 -1.44
C GLU A 108 -2.53 9.56 -2.38
N VAL A 109 -2.77 10.22 -3.51
CA VAL A 109 -1.70 10.69 -4.41
C VAL A 109 -0.82 11.73 -3.69
N ASN A 110 0.37 11.98 -4.22
CA ASN A 110 1.26 13.01 -3.70
C ASN A 110 0.55 14.37 -3.70
N PRO A 111 0.45 15.04 -2.54
CA PRO A 111 -0.33 16.28 -2.41
C PRO A 111 0.27 17.44 -3.23
N HIS A 112 1.56 17.38 -3.60
CA HIS A 112 2.18 18.36 -4.50
C HIS A 112 1.62 18.32 -5.93
N LEU A 113 0.96 17.21 -6.33
CA LEU A 113 0.31 17.08 -7.62
C LEU A 113 -1.12 17.62 -7.65
N ALA A 114 -1.63 18.20 -6.56
CA ALA A 114 -3.01 18.69 -6.47
C ALA A 114 -3.40 19.72 -7.54
N ARG A 115 -2.40 20.39 -8.16
CA ARG A 115 -2.55 21.36 -9.26
C ARG A 115 -1.96 20.87 -10.59
N ASP A 116 -1.63 19.59 -10.69
CA ASP A 116 -1.13 18.94 -11.89
C ASP A 116 -2.05 17.77 -12.28
N THR A 117 -2.90 18.01 -13.28
CA THR A 117 -3.83 17.00 -13.78
C THR A 117 -3.12 15.76 -14.31
N GLU A 118 -2.06 15.93 -15.12
CA GLU A 118 -1.41 14.79 -15.78
C GLU A 118 -0.55 14.02 -14.78
N GLY A 119 0.21 14.73 -13.92
CA GLY A 119 0.95 14.12 -12.82
C GLY A 119 0.04 13.29 -11.92
N THR A 120 -1.11 13.83 -11.51
CA THR A 120 -2.11 13.10 -10.72
C THR A 120 -2.59 11.82 -11.42
N ILE A 121 -2.88 11.87 -12.73
CA ILE A 121 -3.34 10.69 -13.48
C ILE A 121 -2.25 9.61 -13.51
N GLN A 122 -1.00 10.01 -13.79
CA GLN A 122 0.11 9.05 -13.91
C GLN A 122 0.42 8.39 -12.57
N GLU A 123 0.50 9.17 -11.49
CA GLU A 123 0.73 8.61 -10.16
C GLU A 123 -0.44 7.74 -9.71
N ALA A 124 -1.68 8.18 -9.91
CA ALA A 124 -2.86 7.39 -9.54
C ALA A 124 -2.89 6.02 -10.24
N LYS A 125 -2.51 5.97 -11.53
CA LYS A 125 -2.39 4.70 -12.27
C LYS A 125 -1.27 3.82 -11.73
N HIS A 126 -0.13 4.43 -11.43
CA HIS A 126 1.03 3.73 -10.88
C HIS A 126 0.66 3.09 -9.55
N LEU A 127 0.11 3.86 -8.61
CA LEU A 127 -0.36 3.36 -7.31
C LEU A 127 -1.47 2.33 -7.44
N TRP A 128 -2.43 2.52 -8.36
CA TRP A 128 -3.48 1.53 -8.62
C TRP A 128 -2.90 0.17 -9.03
N ASN A 129 -1.92 0.17 -9.93
CA ASN A 129 -1.24 -1.04 -10.38
C ASN A 129 -0.35 -1.65 -9.28
N ALA A 130 0.36 -0.83 -8.50
CA ALA A 130 1.20 -1.29 -7.40
C ALA A 130 0.37 -1.93 -6.28
N LEU A 131 -0.75 -1.30 -5.91
CA LEU A 131 -1.68 -1.83 -4.91
C LEU A 131 -2.31 -3.14 -5.37
N ASN A 132 -2.70 -3.27 -6.64
CA ASN A 132 -3.24 -4.51 -7.22
C ASN A 132 -4.27 -5.23 -6.30
N ARG A 133 -5.24 -4.47 -5.82
CA ARG A 133 -6.37 -4.96 -5.02
C ARG A 133 -7.66 -4.31 -5.53
N PRO A 134 -8.77 -5.06 -5.66
CA PRO A 134 -10.02 -4.50 -6.20
C PRO A 134 -10.75 -3.58 -5.21
N ASN A 135 -10.39 -3.66 -3.94
CA ASN A 135 -11.01 -2.95 -2.83
C ASN A 135 -10.12 -1.82 -2.27
N VAL A 136 -9.34 -1.18 -3.15
CA VAL A 136 -8.64 0.07 -2.81
C VAL A 136 -9.29 1.24 -3.53
N PHE A 137 -9.12 2.43 -2.95
CA PHE A 137 -9.39 3.70 -3.59
C PHE A 137 -8.08 4.48 -3.77
N ILE A 138 -7.91 5.08 -4.94
CA ILE A 138 -6.93 6.16 -5.10
C ILE A 138 -7.63 7.47 -4.75
N LYS A 139 -7.06 8.22 -3.81
CA LYS A 139 -7.66 9.43 -3.28
C LYS A 139 -7.12 10.64 -4.02
N VAL A 140 -8.01 11.42 -4.62
CA VAL A 140 -7.69 12.53 -5.52
C VAL A 140 -8.38 13.81 -5.02
N PRO A 141 -7.65 14.92 -4.85
CA PRO A 141 -8.24 16.21 -4.44
C PRO A 141 -9.29 16.75 -5.43
N ALA A 142 -10.35 17.36 -4.91
CA ALA A 142 -11.42 18.02 -5.68
C ALA A 142 -11.02 19.43 -6.18
N THR A 143 -9.77 19.62 -6.59
CA THR A 143 -9.30 20.88 -7.20
C THR A 143 -9.88 21.06 -8.60
N VAL A 144 -9.66 22.21 -9.24
CA VAL A 144 -10.06 22.40 -10.65
C VAL A 144 -9.34 21.42 -11.55
N GLU A 145 -8.06 21.19 -11.27
CA GLU A 145 -7.14 20.31 -11.96
C GLU A 145 -7.42 18.83 -11.66
N GLY A 146 -7.97 18.53 -10.47
CA GLY A 146 -8.37 17.17 -10.08
C GLY A 146 -9.62 16.67 -10.79
N LEU A 147 -10.55 17.55 -11.19
CA LEU A 147 -11.78 17.15 -11.90
C LEU A 147 -11.53 16.36 -13.20
N PRO A 148 -10.70 16.83 -14.15
CA PRO A 148 -10.37 16.04 -15.34
C PRO A 148 -9.61 14.75 -15.00
N ALA A 149 -8.78 14.75 -13.95
CA ALA A 149 -8.10 13.54 -13.49
C ALA A 149 -9.11 12.48 -12.99
N ILE A 150 -10.07 12.88 -12.16
CA ILE A 150 -11.15 12.02 -11.66
C ILE A 150 -11.91 11.37 -12.82
N ARG A 151 -12.38 12.18 -13.78
CA ARG A 151 -13.08 11.65 -14.97
C ARG A 151 -12.26 10.60 -15.70
N ARG A 152 -10.98 10.89 -15.96
CA ARG A 152 -10.09 10.01 -16.72
C ARG A 152 -9.78 8.70 -16.00
N LEU A 153 -9.60 8.75 -14.68
CA LEU A 153 -9.35 7.59 -13.83
C LEU A 153 -10.59 6.68 -13.74
N ILE A 154 -11.78 7.28 -13.56
CA ILE A 154 -13.05 6.54 -13.57
C ILE A 154 -13.27 5.86 -14.93
N ALA A 155 -13.00 6.57 -16.04
CA ALA A 155 -13.09 5.97 -17.38
C ALA A 155 -12.22 4.71 -17.53
N GLN A 156 -11.03 4.74 -16.92
CA GLN A 156 -10.09 3.62 -16.92
C GLN A 156 -10.43 2.52 -15.91
N GLY A 157 -11.46 2.72 -15.08
CA GLY A 157 -11.93 1.75 -14.10
C GLY A 157 -11.18 1.78 -12.79
N VAL A 158 -10.43 2.84 -12.50
CA VAL A 158 -9.80 3.07 -11.20
C VAL A 158 -10.88 3.49 -10.21
N ASN A 159 -10.86 2.90 -9.01
CA ASN A 159 -11.73 3.34 -7.93
C ASN A 159 -11.17 4.65 -7.34
N VAL A 160 -11.99 5.71 -7.30
CA VAL A 160 -11.54 7.04 -6.83
C VAL A 160 -12.26 7.49 -5.56
N ASN A 161 -11.51 7.84 -4.52
CA ASN A 161 -12.00 8.60 -3.37
C ASN A 161 -11.71 10.10 -3.58
N VAL A 162 -12.72 10.90 -3.89
CA VAL A 162 -12.53 12.33 -4.10
C VAL A 162 -12.43 13.03 -2.76
N THR A 163 -11.36 13.78 -2.50
CA THR A 163 -11.07 14.44 -1.20
C THR A 163 -10.98 15.96 -1.30
N LEU A 164 -10.79 16.66 -0.18
CA LEU A 164 -10.77 18.13 -0.09
C LEU A 164 -12.00 18.79 -0.74
N LEU A 165 -13.17 18.16 -0.56
CA LEU A 165 -14.45 18.68 -1.01
C LEU A 165 -15.14 19.41 0.15
N PHE A 166 -15.38 20.71 0.00
CA PHE A 166 -15.98 21.56 1.03
C PHE A 166 -17.28 22.25 0.59
N GLY A 167 -17.40 22.57 -0.69
CA GLY A 167 -18.50 23.39 -1.22
C GLY A 167 -19.47 22.62 -2.11
N LEU A 168 -20.75 23.02 -2.07
CA LEU A 168 -21.82 22.43 -2.87
C LEU A 168 -21.61 22.59 -4.39
N PRO A 169 -21.15 23.74 -4.92
CA PRO A 169 -20.88 23.87 -6.35
C PRO A 169 -19.76 22.93 -6.82
N ARG A 170 -18.75 22.72 -5.97
CA ARG A 170 -17.67 21.77 -6.26
C ARG A 170 -18.18 20.34 -6.26
N TYR A 171 -19.08 19.99 -5.34
CA TYR A 171 -19.64 18.64 -5.29
C TYR A 171 -20.39 18.29 -6.58
N ARG A 172 -21.21 19.20 -7.09
CA ARG A 172 -21.89 19.01 -8.40
C ARG A 172 -20.89 18.72 -9.52
N LYS A 173 -19.77 19.46 -9.57
CA LYS A 173 -18.71 19.24 -10.58
C LYS A 173 -18.01 17.89 -10.40
N VAL A 174 -17.81 17.44 -9.16
CA VAL A 174 -17.23 16.12 -8.86
C VAL A 174 -18.17 14.99 -9.33
N ALA A 175 -19.46 15.09 -9.02
CA ALA A 175 -20.46 14.11 -9.44
C ALA A 175 -20.60 14.10 -10.98
N GLU A 176 -20.54 15.27 -11.63
CA GLU A 176 -20.48 15.37 -13.09
C GLU A 176 -19.26 14.65 -13.67
N ALA A 177 -18.06 14.88 -13.12
CA ALA A 177 -16.84 14.22 -13.57
C ALA A 177 -16.92 12.69 -13.41
N TYR A 178 -17.54 12.20 -12.34
CA TYR A 178 -17.80 10.79 -12.12
C TYR A 178 -18.73 10.20 -13.18
N ILE A 179 -19.90 10.81 -13.40
CA ILE A 179 -20.87 10.35 -14.40
C ILE A 179 -20.26 10.38 -15.80
N ALA A 180 -19.58 11.47 -16.17
CA ALA A 180 -18.92 11.58 -17.47
C ALA A 180 -17.82 10.52 -17.66
N GLY A 181 -17.09 10.16 -16.60
CA GLY A 181 -16.09 9.08 -16.65
C GLY A 181 -16.73 7.70 -16.86
N LEU A 182 -17.87 7.44 -16.22
CA LEU A 182 -18.65 6.22 -16.45
C LEU A 182 -19.21 6.17 -17.88
N GLU A 183 -19.65 7.30 -18.42
CA GLU A 183 -20.12 7.41 -19.80
C GLU A 183 -19.00 7.12 -20.80
N ASP A 184 -17.80 7.69 -20.60
CA ASP A 184 -16.62 7.41 -21.41
C ASP A 184 -16.32 5.90 -21.40
N ARG A 185 -16.33 5.28 -20.22
CA ARG A 185 -16.09 3.85 -20.03
C ARG A 185 -17.12 2.97 -20.73
N ALA A 186 -18.40 3.34 -20.62
CA ALA A 186 -19.50 2.64 -21.28
C ALA A 186 -19.41 2.76 -22.80
N GLY A 187 -19.00 3.94 -23.31
CA GLY A 187 -18.75 4.19 -24.73
C GLY A 187 -17.65 3.30 -25.31
N ASP A 188 -16.64 2.97 -24.51
CA ASP A 188 -15.57 2.03 -24.86
C ASP A 188 -15.99 0.55 -24.71
N GLY A 189 -17.24 0.27 -24.29
CA GLY A 189 -17.77 -1.08 -24.08
C GLY A 189 -17.20 -1.80 -22.86
N ALA A 190 -16.55 -1.08 -21.94
CA ALA A 190 -15.95 -1.64 -20.74
C ALA A 190 -16.98 -1.77 -19.59
N PRO A 191 -16.84 -2.77 -18.70
CA PRO A 191 -17.81 -3.02 -17.64
C PRO A 191 -17.77 -1.94 -16.55
N LEU A 192 -18.94 -1.55 -16.04
CA LEU A 192 -19.10 -0.50 -15.01
C LEU A 192 -19.28 -1.08 -13.59
N ASP A 193 -19.57 -2.37 -13.48
CA ASP A 193 -19.95 -3.08 -12.24
C ASP A 193 -18.86 -3.11 -11.16
N ARG A 194 -17.62 -2.81 -11.51
CA ARG A 194 -16.45 -2.82 -10.60
C ARG A 194 -15.82 -1.45 -10.38
N THR A 195 -16.36 -0.39 -10.97
CA THR A 195 -15.84 0.98 -10.78
C THR A 195 -16.63 1.66 -9.66
N ARG A 196 -15.96 1.93 -8.55
CA ARG A 196 -16.54 2.55 -7.36
C ARG A 196 -15.97 3.96 -7.17
N SER A 197 -16.74 4.81 -6.50
CA SER A 197 -16.25 6.12 -6.08
C SER A 197 -16.96 6.60 -4.82
N VAL A 198 -16.27 7.41 -4.03
CA VAL A 198 -16.84 8.15 -2.91
C VAL A 198 -16.45 9.62 -3.00
N ALA A 199 -17.31 10.51 -2.50
CA ALA A 199 -17.04 11.95 -2.42
C ALA A 199 -16.88 12.36 -0.95
N SER A 200 -15.64 12.51 -0.49
CA SER A 200 -15.27 12.89 0.87
C SER A 200 -15.53 14.37 1.13
N PHE A 201 -16.72 14.69 1.65
CA PHE A 201 -17.18 16.02 2.00
C PHE A 201 -16.76 16.39 3.43
N PHE A 202 -15.94 17.43 3.58
CA PHE A 202 -15.32 17.80 4.86
C PHE A 202 -16.20 18.76 5.66
N LEU A 203 -16.36 18.47 6.97
CA LEU A 203 -17.32 19.17 7.82
C LEU A 203 -16.69 20.11 8.82
N SER A 204 -15.99 19.61 9.85
CA SER A 204 -15.56 20.44 10.98
C SER A 204 -14.69 21.64 10.59
N ARG A 205 -14.06 21.60 9.41
CA ARG A 205 -13.23 22.71 8.91
C ARG A 205 -14.07 23.92 8.46
N ILE A 206 -15.32 23.70 8.06
CA ILE A 206 -16.27 24.75 7.71
C ILE A 206 -16.59 25.56 8.97
N ASP A 207 -17.10 24.90 10.02
CA ASP A 207 -17.44 25.58 11.28
C ASP A 207 -16.20 26.23 11.93
N VAL A 208 -15.01 25.62 11.86
CA VAL A 208 -13.76 26.25 12.36
C VAL A 208 -13.45 27.59 11.70
N LEU A 209 -13.86 27.80 10.45
CA LEU A 209 -13.62 29.05 9.71
C LEU A 209 -14.78 30.03 9.85
N VAL A 210 -16.02 29.53 9.85
CA VAL A 210 -17.24 30.35 9.89
C VAL A 210 -17.61 30.78 11.31
N ASP A 211 -17.50 29.91 12.31
CA ASP A 211 -17.90 30.22 13.69
C ASP A 211 -17.18 31.46 14.25
N PRO A 212 -15.86 31.67 14.06
CA PRO A 212 -15.20 32.90 14.51
C PRO A 212 -15.73 34.18 13.85
N MET A 213 -16.23 34.09 12.61
CA MET A 213 -16.85 35.23 11.91
C MET A 213 -18.20 35.55 12.56
N LEU A 214 -19.02 34.52 12.81
CA LEU A 214 -20.31 34.65 13.48
C LEU A 214 -20.14 35.16 14.92
N GLU A 215 -19.18 34.64 15.68
CA GLU A 215 -18.86 35.06 17.06
C GLU A 215 -18.50 36.55 17.16
N LYS A 216 -17.92 37.12 16.10
CA LYS A 216 -17.64 38.56 16.05
C LYS A 216 -18.94 39.38 15.90
N ILE A 217 -19.89 38.91 15.10
CA ILE A 217 -21.18 39.55 14.86
C ILE A 217 -22.11 39.40 16.08
N MET A 218 -22.09 38.24 16.73
CA MET A 218 -22.85 37.93 17.96
C MET A 218 -22.60 38.89 19.13
N LYS A 219 -21.51 39.69 19.09
CA LYS A 219 -21.19 40.72 20.10
C LYS A 219 -22.02 42.00 19.96
N GLY A 220 -22.77 42.14 18.86
CA GLY A 220 -23.78 43.20 18.69
C GLY A 220 -25.04 42.96 19.53
N ASP A 221 -26.02 43.84 19.36
CA ASP A 221 -27.33 43.77 20.03
C ASP A 221 -28.48 44.12 19.05
N ASP A 222 -28.30 43.73 17.78
CA ASP A 222 -29.22 43.96 16.67
C ASP A 222 -29.68 42.62 16.04
N ALA A 223 -30.48 42.73 14.98
CA ALA A 223 -31.04 41.56 14.29
C ALA A 223 -29.95 40.65 13.69
N ASP A 224 -28.82 41.23 13.28
CA ASP A 224 -27.68 40.48 12.73
C ASP A 224 -26.99 39.67 13.82
N ALA A 225 -26.87 40.21 15.03
CA ALA A 225 -26.35 39.48 16.18
C ALA A 225 -27.25 38.29 16.56
N ASP A 226 -28.57 38.43 16.49
CA ASP A 226 -29.50 37.33 16.77
C ASP A 226 -29.47 36.26 15.67
N LEU A 227 -29.37 36.67 14.40
CA LEU A 227 -29.16 35.75 13.29
C LEU A 227 -27.82 35.00 13.43
N ALA A 228 -26.73 35.69 13.76
CA ALA A 228 -25.43 35.05 13.91
C ALA A 228 -25.42 33.97 15.02
N LYS A 229 -26.17 34.19 16.12
CA LYS A 229 -26.36 33.18 17.17
C LYS A 229 -27.13 31.96 16.65
N GLU A 230 -28.08 32.16 15.75
CA GLU A 230 -28.87 31.08 15.14
C GLU A 230 -28.02 30.21 14.20
N LEU A 231 -27.09 30.81 13.45
CA LEU A 231 -26.25 30.07 12.47
C LEU A 231 -24.99 29.45 13.09
N HIS A 232 -24.57 29.88 14.28
CA HIS A 232 -23.33 29.43 14.94
C HIS A 232 -23.33 27.92 15.14
N GLY A 233 -22.35 27.24 14.56
CA GLY A 233 -22.24 25.78 14.58
C GLY A 233 -23.22 25.02 13.68
N GLU A 234 -24.06 25.68 12.88
CA GLU A 234 -25.05 25.00 12.02
C GLU A 234 -24.62 24.87 10.56
N VAL A 235 -23.60 25.62 10.13
CA VAL A 235 -23.24 25.79 8.72
C VAL A 235 -22.67 24.52 8.09
N ALA A 236 -21.78 23.80 8.77
CA ALA A 236 -21.23 22.53 8.27
C ALA A 236 -22.30 21.45 8.12
N LEU A 237 -23.18 21.31 9.13
CA LEU A 237 -24.28 20.34 9.10
C LEU A 237 -25.30 20.69 8.01
N SER A 238 -25.63 21.96 7.87
CA SER A 238 -26.54 22.44 6.82
C SER A 238 -25.96 22.18 5.43
N SER A 239 -24.66 22.43 5.24
CA SER A 239 -23.93 22.09 4.01
C SER A 239 -24.00 20.58 3.70
N ALA A 240 -23.81 19.72 4.70
CA ALA A 240 -23.89 18.27 4.52
C ALA A 240 -25.29 17.80 4.10
N LYS A 241 -26.34 18.31 4.77
CA LYS A 241 -27.74 17.98 4.46
C LYS A 241 -28.09 18.41 3.03
N VAL A 242 -27.70 19.61 2.62
CA VAL A 242 -27.93 20.08 1.24
C VAL A 242 -27.09 19.29 0.23
N ALA A 243 -25.84 18.92 0.55
CA ALA A 243 -25.03 18.04 -0.29
C ALA A 243 -25.72 16.68 -0.52
N TYR A 244 -26.36 16.11 0.51
CA TYR A 244 -27.14 14.89 0.35
C TYR A 244 -28.36 15.06 -0.56
N GLN A 245 -29.04 16.20 -0.53
CA GLN A 245 -30.12 16.48 -1.49
C GLN A 245 -29.61 16.58 -2.93
N ILE A 246 -28.44 17.18 -3.14
CA ILE A 246 -27.77 17.22 -4.44
C ILE A 246 -27.42 15.80 -4.92
N TYR A 247 -26.91 14.95 -4.02
CA TYR A 247 -26.64 13.53 -4.30
C TYR A 247 -27.91 12.83 -4.79
N ARG A 248 -29.02 12.95 -4.05
CA ARG A 248 -30.31 12.34 -4.40
C ARG A 248 -30.80 12.82 -5.77
N GLU A 249 -30.73 14.12 -6.03
CA GLU A 249 -31.09 14.74 -7.31
C GLU A 249 -30.29 14.13 -8.48
N ILE A 250 -28.96 14.07 -8.35
CA ILE A 250 -28.07 13.63 -9.42
C ILE A 250 -28.23 12.13 -9.70
N PHE A 251 -28.21 11.29 -8.66
CA PHE A 251 -28.22 9.84 -8.82
C PHE A 251 -29.61 9.25 -9.06
N SER A 252 -30.68 10.03 -8.85
CA SER A 252 -32.04 9.67 -9.35
C SER A 252 -32.31 10.12 -10.79
N SER A 253 -31.41 10.88 -11.41
CA SER A 253 -31.59 11.40 -12.78
C SER A 253 -31.63 10.28 -13.83
N GLU A 254 -32.39 10.51 -14.91
CA GLU A 254 -32.47 9.57 -16.05
C GLU A 254 -31.08 9.26 -16.64
N ARG A 255 -30.18 10.26 -16.64
CA ARG A 255 -28.80 10.12 -17.12
C ARG A 255 -28.05 9.05 -16.33
N PHE A 256 -28.10 9.10 -15.00
CA PHE A 256 -27.45 8.09 -14.18
C PHE A 256 -28.17 6.73 -14.23
N GLN A 257 -29.51 6.72 -14.25
CA GLN A 257 -30.28 5.46 -14.31
C GLN A 257 -29.95 4.61 -15.55
N LYS A 258 -29.60 5.23 -16.69
CA LYS A 258 -29.09 4.52 -17.87
C LYS A 258 -27.76 3.80 -17.60
N LEU A 259 -26.85 4.41 -16.87
CA LEU A 259 -25.57 3.81 -16.48
C LEU A 259 -25.77 2.74 -15.40
N ALA A 260 -26.68 2.97 -14.45
CA ALA A 260 -27.03 2.00 -13.42
C ALA A 260 -27.58 0.71 -14.02
N ALA A 261 -28.39 0.81 -15.09
CA ALA A 261 -28.86 -0.36 -15.86
C ALA A 261 -27.73 -1.15 -16.54
N LEU A 262 -26.55 -0.53 -16.73
CA LEU A 262 -25.32 -1.16 -17.22
C LEU A 262 -24.37 -1.62 -16.07
N GLY A 263 -24.83 -1.54 -14.82
CA GLY A 263 -24.09 -1.99 -13.63
C GLY A 263 -23.35 -0.89 -12.87
N ALA A 264 -23.39 0.37 -13.31
CA ALA A 264 -22.75 1.46 -12.59
C ALA A 264 -23.33 1.63 -11.18
N GLN A 265 -22.48 2.01 -10.23
CA GLN A 265 -22.90 2.32 -8.86
C GLN A 265 -22.94 3.83 -8.61
N GLU A 266 -23.64 4.24 -7.55
CA GLU A 266 -23.70 5.63 -7.15
C GLU A 266 -22.40 6.05 -6.47
N GLN A 267 -21.94 7.29 -6.69
CA GLN A 267 -20.82 7.85 -5.92
C GLN A 267 -21.35 8.29 -4.56
N ARG A 268 -21.13 7.46 -3.54
CA ARG A 268 -21.61 7.72 -2.17
C ARG A 268 -20.95 8.95 -1.58
N LEU A 269 -21.72 9.74 -0.83
CA LEU A 269 -21.16 10.79 0.01
C LEU A 269 -20.44 10.16 1.21
N LEU A 270 -19.25 10.68 1.48
CA LEU A 270 -18.43 10.29 2.63
C LEU A 270 -18.21 11.54 3.50
N TRP A 271 -18.71 11.52 4.72
CA TRP A 271 -18.52 12.59 5.70
C TRP A 271 -17.12 12.48 6.29
N ALA A 272 -16.28 13.48 6.01
CA ALA A 272 -14.89 13.54 6.46
C ALA A 272 -14.67 14.71 7.41
N SER A 273 -13.57 14.65 8.19
CA SER A 273 -13.30 15.64 9.23
C SER A 273 -14.48 15.79 10.21
N THR A 274 -14.98 14.67 10.71
CA THR A 274 -16.18 14.55 11.57
C THR A 274 -15.86 14.59 13.06
N SER A 275 -14.60 14.81 13.42
CA SER A 275 -14.21 15.11 14.80
C SER A 275 -14.49 16.58 15.16
N THR A 276 -15.19 16.81 16.25
CA THR A 276 -15.42 18.14 16.80
C THR A 276 -14.12 18.87 17.16
N LYS A 277 -14.09 20.19 16.93
CA LYS A 277 -12.95 21.09 17.25
C LYS A 277 -13.26 22.12 18.31
N ASN A 278 -14.55 22.33 18.61
CA ASN A 278 -15.03 23.21 19.65
C ASN A 278 -15.46 22.37 20.86
N PRO A 279 -14.86 22.52 22.05
CA PRO A 279 -15.20 21.72 23.23
C PRO A 279 -16.64 21.91 23.73
N GLU A 280 -17.32 23.00 23.33
CA GLU A 280 -18.72 23.25 23.67
C GLU A 280 -19.70 22.40 22.85
N TYR A 281 -19.25 21.85 21.72
CA TYR A 281 -20.05 20.95 20.90
C TYR A 281 -19.88 19.51 21.36
N SER A 282 -20.92 18.69 21.16
CA SER A 282 -20.81 17.24 21.34
C SER A 282 -19.66 16.68 20.50
N ASP A 283 -18.91 15.73 21.06
CA ASP A 283 -17.84 14.98 20.40
C ASP A 283 -18.34 14.07 19.25
N ILE A 284 -19.65 13.82 19.18
CA ILE A 284 -20.34 13.12 18.08
C ILE A 284 -21.23 14.03 17.21
N LYS A 285 -21.05 15.36 17.29
CA LYS A 285 -21.84 16.38 16.56
C LYS A 285 -21.99 16.10 15.06
N TYR A 286 -20.95 15.64 14.39
CA TYR A 286 -20.96 15.39 12.94
C TYR A 286 -21.23 13.92 12.57
N ILE A 287 -21.62 13.08 13.53
CA ILE A 287 -22.10 11.73 13.26
C ILE A 287 -23.62 11.71 13.32
N GLU A 288 -24.19 11.99 14.50
CA GLU A 288 -25.62 11.82 14.80
C GLU A 288 -26.57 12.44 13.76
N PRO A 289 -26.41 13.71 13.35
CA PRO A 289 -27.35 14.36 12.44
C PRO A 289 -27.19 13.91 10.98
N LEU A 290 -26.10 13.19 10.66
CA LEU A 290 -25.72 12.85 9.29
C LEU A 290 -25.88 11.37 8.96
N ILE A 291 -26.45 10.59 9.87
CA ILE A 291 -26.83 9.20 9.63
C ILE A 291 -27.96 9.18 8.60
N GLY A 292 -27.74 8.46 7.49
CA GLY A 292 -28.71 8.32 6.41
C GLY A 292 -28.26 7.36 5.31
N GLU A 293 -29.20 6.97 4.45
CA GLU A 293 -29.00 5.92 3.46
C GLU A 293 -27.87 6.23 2.47
N LYS A 294 -27.10 5.18 2.12
CA LYS A 294 -26.02 5.21 1.12
C LYS A 294 -24.90 6.20 1.44
N THR A 295 -24.74 6.60 2.69
CA THR A 295 -23.63 7.48 3.12
C THR A 295 -22.53 6.71 3.83
N ILE A 296 -21.36 7.32 3.93
CA ILE A 296 -20.22 6.82 4.69
C ILE A 296 -19.82 7.92 5.68
N ASN A 297 -19.40 7.58 6.89
CA ASN A 297 -18.72 8.51 7.78
C ASN A 297 -17.32 7.94 8.06
N THR A 298 -16.25 8.72 7.83
CA THR A 298 -14.90 8.33 8.22
C THR A 298 -14.49 9.09 9.47
N THR A 299 -14.22 8.36 10.54
CA THR A 299 -13.98 8.93 11.88
C THR A 299 -12.59 8.58 12.37
N PRO A 300 -11.88 9.50 13.05
CA PRO A 300 -10.67 9.12 13.78
C PRO A 300 -11.02 8.24 14.99
N PRO A 301 -10.05 7.51 15.58
CA PRO A 301 -10.29 6.58 16.68
C PRO A 301 -11.05 7.19 17.87
N GLU A 302 -10.77 8.45 18.20
CA GLU A 302 -11.39 9.13 19.34
C GLU A 302 -12.89 9.33 19.13
N THR A 303 -13.30 9.77 17.93
CA THR A 303 -14.71 9.98 17.58
C THR A 303 -15.44 8.65 17.41
N LEU A 304 -14.77 7.62 16.87
CA LEU A 304 -15.30 6.25 16.83
C LEU A 304 -15.61 5.73 18.26
N ASN A 305 -14.68 5.94 19.18
CA ASN A 305 -14.82 5.53 20.58
C ASN A 305 -15.93 6.30 21.31
N ALA A 306 -16.04 7.61 21.09
CA ALA A 306 -17.12 8.43 21.64
C ALA A 306 -18.50 7.92 21.17
N TYR A 307 -18.63 7.63 19.88
CA TYR A 307 -19.88 7.08 19.34
C TYR A 307 -20.19 5.69 19.91
N ARG A 308 -19.18 4.83 20.09
CA ARG A 308 -19.35 3.51 20.73
C ARG A 308 -19.89 3.63 22.16
N ASP A 309 -19.46 4.65 22.89
CA ASP A 309 -19.82 4.88 24.30
C ASP A 309 -21.26 5.38 24.46
N HIS A 310 -21.65 6.42 23.69
CA HIS A 310 -22.92 7.12 23.93
C HIS A 310 -23.69 7.53 22.67
N GLY A 311 -23.40 6.93 21.51
CA GLY A 311 -24.15 7.14 20.26
C GLY A 311 -25.57 6.56 20.28
N ASP A 312 -26.48 7.20 19.56
CA ASP A 312 -27.91 6.88 19.41
C ASP A 312 -28.28 6.74 17.92
N PRO A 313 -28.07 5.55 17.33
CA PRO A 313 -28.19 5.35 15.89
C PRO A 313 -29.65 5.54 15.43
N LYS A 314 -29.89 6.61 14.65
CA LYS A 314 -31.17 6.94 13.99
C LYS A 314 -30.91 7.75 12.72
N SER A 315 -31.73 7.56 11.69
CA SER A 315 -31.66 8.38 10.47
C SER A 315 -32.12 9.82 10.75
N ARG A 316 -31.25 10.80 10.49
CA ARG A 316 -31.52 12.24 10.72
C ARG A 316 -31.07 13.14 9.57
N LEU A 317 -30.41 12.56 8.55
CA LEU A 317 -29.82 13.32 7.45
C LEU A 317 -30.85 14.09 6.61
N GLU A 318 -32.10 13.62 6.57
CA GLU A 318 -33.20 14.26 5.83
C GLU A 318 -34.15 15.08 6.72
N GLU A 319 -33.86 15.20 8.02
CA GLU A 319 -34.61 16.09 8.92
C GLU A 319 -34.22 17.55 8.68
N ASP A 320 -35.17 18.48 8.79
CA ASP A 320 -34.93 19.93 8.74
C ASP A 320 -34.13 20.43 7.51
N VAL A 321 -34.30 19.78 6.36
CA VAL A 321 -33.60 20.15 5.12
C VAL A 321 -33.91 21.58 4.66
N GLU A 322 -35.16 22.03 4.80
CA GLU A 322 -35.52 23.42 4.45
C GLU A 322 -34.83 24.42 5.37
N LYS A 323 -34.75 24.13 6.68
CA LYS A 323 -33.96 24.95 7.61
C LYS A 323 -32.48 24.97 7.23
N ALA A 324 -31.92 23.83 6.82
CA ALA A 324 -30.54 23.78 6.33
C ALA A 324 -30.32 24.66 5.08
N ARG A 325 -31.29 24.72 4.16
CA ARG A 325 -31.25 25.65 3.02
C ARG A 325 -31.31 27.11 3.50
N GLU A 326 -32.25 27.43 4.37
CA GLU A 326 -32.40 28.77 4.96
C GLU A 326 -31.13 29.22 5.69
N THR A 327 -30.46 28.33 6.45
CA THR A 327 -29.18 28.62 7.11
C THR A 327 -28.12 29.08 6.10
N LEU A 328 -28.00 28.39 4.96
CA LEU A 328 -27.01 28.75 3.93
C LEU A 328 -27.41 30.01 3.17
N ASP A 329 -28.70 30.15 2.83
CA ASP A 329 -29.23 31.29 2.07
C ASP A 329 -29.18 32.61 2.86
N ARG A 330 -29.12 32.54 4.20
CA ARG A 330 -29.03 33.71 5.11
C ARG A 330 -27.60 34.11 5.47
N LEU A 331 -26.57 33.33 5.13
CA LEU A 331 -25.16 33.73 5.36
C LEU A 331 -24.79 35.06 4.68
N PRO A 332 -25.25 35.36 3.45
CA PRO A 332 -24.98 36.64 2.80
C PRO A 332 -25.58 37.85 3.54
N ASP A 333 -26.66 37.67 4.30
CA ASP A 333 -27.22 38.74 5.14
C ASP A 333 -26.23 39.20 6.22
N LEU A 334 -25.29 38.32 6.59
CA LEU A 334 -24.19 38.58 7.54
C LEU A 334 -22.86 38.89 6.85
N GLU A 335 -22.87 39.18 5.54
CA GLU A 335 -21.68 39.39 4.71
C GLU A 335 -20.72 38.17 4.68
N ILE A 336 -21.24 36.95 4.87
CA ILE A 336 -20.47 35.70 4.80
C ILE A 336 -20.78 34.98 3.48
N ASP A 337 -19.78 34.87 2.61
CA ASP A 337 -19.86 34.09 1.38
C ASP A 337 -19.30 32.67 1.61
N ILE A 338 -20.19 31.67 1.59
CA ILE A 338 -19.81 30.27 1.81
C ILE A 338 -18.96 29.70 0.66
N ASP A 339 -19.10 30.21 -0.57
CA ASP A 339 -18.29 29.77 -1.70
C ASP A 339 -16.85 30.30 -1.57
N GLU A 340 -16.66 31.53 -1.11
CA GLU A 340 -15.32 32.07 -0.77
C GLU A 340 -14.67 31.29 0.38
N VAL A 341 -15.42 31.02 1.45
CA VAL A 341 -14.97 30.20 2.60
C VAL A 341 -14.51 28.82 2.14
N THR A 342 -15.32 28.14 1.33
CA THR A 342 -14.98 26.78 0.89
C THR A 342 -13.82 26.75 -0.09
N GLN A 343 -13.64 27.80 -0.92
CA GLN A 343 -12.45 27.96 -1.76
C GLN A 343 -11.18 28.15 -0.92
N GLN A 344 -11.22 29.01 0.11
CA GLN A 344 -10.10 29.16 1.05
C GLN A 344 -9.74 27.83 1.72
N LEU A 345 -10.74 27.03 2.12
CA LEU A 345 -10.52 25.71 2.74
C LEU A 345 -9.84 24.71 1.81
N VAL A 346 -10.09 24.77 0.50
CA VAL A 346 -9.37 23.95 -0.50
C VAL A 346 -7.89 24.34 -0.52
N GLU A 347 -7.58 25.64 -0.61
CA GLU A 347 -6.21 26.15 -0.69
C GLU A 347 -5.42 25.84 0.58
N GLU A 348 -5.99 26.14 1.76
CA GLU A 348 -5.38 25.75 3.04
C GLU A 348 -5.30 24.23 3.20
N GLY A 349 -6.25 23.49 2.63
CA GLY A 349 -6.32 22.04 2.69
C GLY A 349 -5.12 21.38 2.02
N ILE A 350 -4.73 21.87 0.84
CA ILE A 350 -3.55 21.42 0.11
C ILE A 350 -2.29 21.66 0.94
N GLU A 351 -2.10 22.88 1.47
CA GLU A 351 -0.95 23.22 2.31
C GLU A 351 -0.89 22.39 3.61
N LYS A 352 -2.04 22.12 4.21
CA LYS A 352 -2.16 21.25 5.40
C LYS A 352 -1.84 19.78 5.08
N PHE A 353 -1.78 19.37 3.82
CA PHE A 353 -1.36 18.03 3.38
C PHE A 353 0.09 18.00 2.90
N ASN A 354 0.57 19.04 2.20
CA ASN A 354 1.97 19.19 1.81
C ASN A 354 2.90 19.19 3.02
N LYS A 355 2.58 19.96 4.07
CA LYS A 355 3.48 20.07 5.24
C LYS A 355 3.74 18.74 5.97
N PRO A 356 2.73 17.92 6.32
CA PRO A 356 2.99 16.60 6.88
C PRO A 356 3.72 15.66 5.91
N PHE A 357 3.44 15.76 4.61
CA PHE A 357 4.13 14.96 3.59
C PHE A 357 5.63 15.31 3.54
N ASP A 358 5.98 16.59 3.42
CA ASP A 358 7.37 17.04 3.41
C ASP A 358 8.11 16.61 4.69
N LYS A 359 7.46 16.75 5.84
CA LYS A 359 8.01 16.31 7.13
C LYS A 359 8.24 14.78 7.18
N LEU A 360 7.34 14.01 6.58
CA LEU A 360 7.50 12.56 6.46
C LEU A 360 8.71 12.22 5.57
N MET A 361 8.83 12.87 4.41
CA MET A 361 9.95 12.66 3.50
C MET A 361 11.30 13.04 4.17
N ASP A 362 11.35 14.16 4.89
CA ASP A 362 12.52 14.57 5.68
C ASP A 362 12.87 13.55 6.79
N THR A 363 11.87 12.94 7.42
CA THR A 363 12.07 11.90 8.44
C THR A 363 12.67 10.65 7.82
N LEU A 364 12.09 10.18 6.71
CA LEU A 364 12.59 9.02 5.98
C LEU A 364 14.01 9.25 5.47
N GLU A 365 14.32 10.43 4.93
CA GLU A 365 15.67 10.75 4.47
C GLU A 365 16.70 10.61 5.61
N LYS A 366 16.38 11.11 6.81
CA LYS A 366 17.24 11.00 7.99
C LYS A 366 17.41 9.56 8.44
N GLU A 367 16.33 8.79 8.50
CA GLU A 367 16.37 7.39 8.92
C GLU A 367 17.13 6.51 7.92
N MET A 368 16.93 6.73 6.62
CA MET A 368 17.69 6.06 5.56
C MET A 368 19.18 6.41 5.59
N ALA A 369 19.53 7.68 5.87
CA ALA A 369 20.91 8.09 6.04
C ALA A 369 21.54 7.44 7.27
N ALA A 370 20.82 7.40 8.40
CA ALA A 370 21.26 6.74 9.62
C ALA A 370 21.51 5.24 9.38
N ALA A 371 20.57 4.54 8.73
CA ALA A 371 20.64 3.13 8.38
C ALA A 371 21.89 2.76 7.57
N LYS A 372 22.34 3.65 6.67
CA LYS A 372 23.57 3.44 5.87
C LYS A 372 24.87 3.60 6.68
N THR A 373 24.81 4.32 7.80
CA THR A 373 25.97 4.58 8.67
C THR A 373 26.01 3.70 9.90
N GLU A 374 24.90 3.03 10.22
CA GLU A 374 24.79 2.13 11.35
C GLU A 374 25.71 0.92 11.14
N ARG A 375 26.66 0.75 12.07
CA ARG A 375 27.49 -0.44 12.07
C ARG A 375 26.60 -1.63 12.39
N VAL A 376 26.54 -2.61 11.49
CA VAL A 376 25.99 -3.93 11.81
C VAL A 376 26.71 -4.41 13.07
N ASP A 377 25.96 -4.83 14.09
CA ASP A 377 26.55 -5.31 15.34
C ASP A 377 27.62 -6.35 15.01
N PRO A 378 28.88 -6.14 15.43
CA PRO A 378 29.91 -7.12 15.21
C PRO A 378 29.50 -8.40 15.93
N GLN A 379 29.22 -9.45 15.15
CA GLN A 379 29.03 -10.77 15.72
C GLN A 379 30.39 -11.26 16.20
N THR A 380 30.55 -11.40 17.51
CA THR A 380 31.70 -12.09 18.10
C THR A 380 31.35 -13.55 18.23
N LEU A 381 32.06 -14.42 17.50
CA LEU A 381 32.03 -15.85 17.73
C LEU A 381 32.95 -16.17 18.91
N ASP A 382 32.42 -16.83 19.94
CA ASP A 382 33.17 -17.31 21.09
C ASP A 382 33.05 -18.84 21.16
N LEU A 383 34.18 -19.50 21.36
CA LEU A 383 34.25 -20.95 21.53
C LEU A 383 33.91 -21.38 22.96
N GLY A 384 33.81 -20.44 23.90
CA GLY A 384 33.42 -20.68 25.28
C GLY A 384 34.31 -21.73 25.95
N GLU A 385 33.68 -22.74 26.57
CA GLU A 385 34.38 -23.83 27.24
C GLU A 385 35.26 -24.68 26.31
N HIS A 386 35.06 -24.60 24.99
CA HIS A 386 35.84 -25.34 24.01
C HIS A 386 37.07 -24.58 23.49
N HIS A 387 37.33 -23.36 23.95
CA HIS A 387 38.47 -22.57 23.48
C HIS A 387 39.80 -23.31 23.66
N ASP A 388 40.05 -23.84 24.87
CA ASP A 388 41.29 -24.57 25.17
C ASP A 388 41.39 -25.92 24.43
N ASP A 389 40.26 -26.57 24.16
CA ASP A 389 40.21 -27.79 23.34
C ASP A 389 40.56 -27.50 21.89
N PHE A 390 40.00 -26.42 21.35
CA PHE A 390 40.27 -25.96 19.99
C PHE A 390 41.74 -25.56 19.82
N GLU A 391 42.29 -24.71 20.69
CA GLU A 391 43.68 -24.26 20.61
C GLU A 391 44.67 -25.42 20.73
N ARG A 392 44.40 -26.39 21.62
CA ARG A 392 45.19 -27.62 21.71
C ARG A 392 45.15 -28.42 20.42
N ARG A 393 43.97 -28.61 19.84
CA ARG A 393 43.84 -29.37 18.58
C ARG A 393 44.50 -28.63 17.42
N LEU A 394 44.33 -27.31 17.33
CA LEU A 394 44.92 -26.48 16.29
C LEU A 394 46.46 -26.51 16.37
N THR A 395 47.00 -26.39 17.58
CA THR A 395 48.44 -26.51 17.84
C THR A 395 48.95 -27.89 17.41
N ALA A 396 48.29 -28.97 17.82
CA ALA A 396 48.67 -30.33 17.45
C ALA A 396 48.63 -30.57 15.93
N LEU A 397 47.63 -30.02 15.22
CA LEU A 397 47.56 -30.09 13.76
C LEU A 397 48.71 -29.31 13.10
N GLY A 398 49.13 -28.19 13.69
CA GLY A 398 50.28 -27.41 13.24
C GLY A 398 51.60 -28.16 13.45
N GLU A 399 51.80 -28.77 14.62
CA GLU A 399 52.98 -29.60 14.94
C GLU A 399 53.07 -30.84 14.04
N ASP A 400 51.93 -31.44 13.71
CA ASP A 400 51.83 -32.59 12.81
C ASP A 400 51.93 -32.22 11.33
N ASP A 401 52.05 -30.90 11.02
CA ASP A 401 52.09 -30.36 9.67
C ASP A 401 50.90 -30.85 8.81
N PHE A 402 49.75 -30.97 9.47
CA PHE A 402 48.57 -31.64 8.96
C PHE A 402 48.12 -31.07 7.62
N SER A 403 48.11 -29.74 7.46
CA SER A 403 47.66 -29.09 6.23
C SER A 403 48.52 -29.47 5.02
N ARG A 404 49.85 -29.45 5.16
CA ARG A 404 50.76 -29.82 4.07
C ARG A 404 50.67 -31.30 3.74
N ARG A 405 50.56 -32.15 4.78
CA ARG A 405 50.41 -33.60 4.62
C ARG A 405 49.09 -33.99 3.99
N LEU A 406 47.98 -33.38 4.42
CA LEU A 406 46.66 -33.50 3.82
C LEU A 406 46.74 -33.09 2.34
N TRP A 407 47.32 -31.92 2.04
CA TRP A 407 47.51 -31.45 0.67
C TRP A 407 48.29 -32.46 -0.19
N ASN A 408 49.32 -33.07 0.37
CA ASN A 408 50.11 -34.13 -0.27
C ASN A 408 49.43 -35.51 -0.27
N LYS A 409 48.17 -35.61 0.14
CA LYS A 409 47.37 -36.83 0.28
C LYS A 409 47.99 -37.88 1.20
N ASP A 410 48.75 -37.46 2.21
CA ASP A 410 49.35 -38.37 3.17
C ASP A 410 48.27 -39.05 4.03
N ALA A 411 47.92 -40.28 3.67
CA ALA A 411 46.87 -41.03 4.33
C ALA A 411 47.26 -41.55 5.73
N THR A 412 48.54 -41.44 6.11
CA THR A 412 48.99 -41.78 7.48
C THR A 412 48.41 -40.85 8.54
N LEU A 413 47.81 -39.72 8.13
CA LEU A 413 47.05 -38.82 9.00
C LEU A 413 45.81 -39.46 9.65
N TRP A 414 45.27 -40.55 9.07
CA TRP A 414 44.04 -41.18 9.58
C TRP A 414 44.19 -42.66 9.92
N ASP A 415 44.99 -43.43 9.17
CA ASP A 415 45.11 -44.88 9.37
C ASP A 415 46.54 -45.36 9.10
N SER A 416 46.93 -46.45 9.76
CA SER A 416 48.22 -47.13 9.57
C SER A 416 48.11 -48.33 8.63
N ASP A 417 46.89 -48.80 8.30
CA ASP A 417 46.65 -49.90 7.38
C ASP A 417 46.81 -49.47 5.92
N GLU A 418 47.69 -50.15 5.18
CA GLU A 418 48.02 -49.80 3.79
C GLU A 418 46.82 -49.89 2.83
N LYS A 419 45.85 -50.78 3.10
CA LYS A 419 44.67 -50.93 2.24
C LYS A 419 43.72 -49.75 2.45
N THR A 420 43.51 -49.34 3.70
CA THR A 420 42.74 -48.13 4.02
C THR A 420 43.44 -46.87 3.50
N GLN A 421 44.76 -46.77 3.64
CA GLN A 421 45.52 -45.62 3.13
C GLN A 421 45.33 -45.39 1.63
N LYS A 422 45.43 -46.45 0.82
CA LYS A 422 45.18 -46.35 -0.63
C LYS A 422 43.76 -45.88 -0.97
N GLN A 423 42.76 -46.25 -0.16
CA GLN A 423 41.38 -45.77 -0.34
C GLN A 423 41.27 -44.27 -0.01
N ILE A 424 41.95 -43.82 1.05
CA ILE A 424 41.98 -42.42 1.46
C ILE A 424 42.70 -41.57 0.40
N GLU A 425 43.88 -41.97 -0.07
CA GLU A 425 44.63 -41.29 -1.13
C GLU A 425 43.76 -41.09 -2.39
N GLY A 426 43.02 -42.13 -2.78
CA GLY A 426 42.06 -42.06 -3.89
C GLY A 426 40.90 -41.10 -3.63
N SER A 427 40.44 -41.02 -2.38
CA SER A 427 39.33 -40.15 -1.97
C SER A 427 39.73 -38.67 -1.85
N LEU A 428 41.01 -38.37 -1.65
CA LEU A 428 41.56 -37.01 -1.56
C LEU A 428 41.84 -36.37 -2.93
N GLY A 429 41.36 -36.98 -4.03
CA GLY A 429 41.52 -36.46 -5.39
C GLY A 429 41.04 -35.01 -5.60
N TRP A 430 40.09 -34.56 -4.79
CA TRP A 430 39.50 -33.22 -4.87
C TRP A 430 40.47 -32.09 -4.50
N LEU A 431 41.52 -32.35 -3.71
CA LEU A 431 42.47 -31.33 -3.28
C LEU A 431 43.20 -30.66 -4.46
N HIS A 432 43.47 -31.45 -5.50
CA HIS A 432 44.16 -31.00 -6.72
C HIS A 432 43.22 -30.83 -7.92
N VAL A 433 41.92 -30.69 -7.66
CA VAL A 433 40.94 -30.58 -8.73
C VAL A 433 41.19 -29.36 -9.60
N ALA A 434 41.60 -28.23 -9.00
CA ALA A 434 41.89 -27.00 -9.73
C ALA A 434 43.05 -27.19 -10.72
N GLU A 435 44.19 -27.73 -10.27
CA GLU A 435 45.35 -27.98 -11.13
C GLU A 435 45.03 -29.00 -12.23
N LYS A 436 44.22 -30.02 -11.91
CA LYS A 436 43.72 -30.97 -12.91
C LYS A 436 42.83 -30.29 -13.94
N MET A 437 41.90 -29.44 -13.50
CA MET A 437 40.95 -28.74 -14.38
C MET A 437 41.62 -27.66 -15.23
N GLU A 438 42.73 -27.07 -14.77
CA GLU A 438 43.54 -26.14 -15.57
C GLU A 438 44.00 -26.79 -16.89
N SER A 439 44.45 -28.04 -16.83
CA SER A 439 44.80 -28.81 -18.03
C SER A 439 43.62 -29.15 -18.96
N GLN A 440 42.38 -28.94 -18.49
CA GLN A 440 41.16 -29.23 -19.24
C GLN A 440 40.52 -27.97 -19.83
N ILE A 441 41.06 -26.77 -19.57
CA ILE A 441 40.47 -25.51 -20.03
C ILE A 441 40.28 -25.50 -21.55
N ASP A 442 41.34 -25.78 -22.32
CA ASP A 442 41.26 -25.78 -23.79
C ASP A 442 40.22 -26.78 -24.33
N VAL A 443 40.07 -27.93 -23.67
CA VAL A 443 39.08 -28.95 -24.02
C VAL A 443 37.66 -28.44 -23.77
N LEU A 444 37.43 -27.79 -22.63
CA LEU A 444 36.13 -27.21 -22.27
C LEU A 444 35.76 -26.02 -23.16
N GLU A 445 36.71 -25.13 -23.45
CA GLU A 445 36.50 -24.00 -24.38
C GLU A 445 36.22 -24.48 -25.81
N GLY A 446 36.91 -25.54 -26.24
CA GLY A 446 36.63 -26.22 -27.50
C GLY A 446 35.21 -26.79 -27.55
N PHE A 447 34.78 -27.47 -26.48
CA PHE A 447 33.42 -27.99 -26.36
C PHE A 447 32.36 -26.89 -26.39
N VAL A 448 32.57 -25.78 -25.67
CA VAL A 448 31.67 -24.62 -25.71
C VAL A 448 31.57 -24.05 -27.13
N SER A 449 32.70 -23.98 -27.84
CA SER A 449 32.74 -23.51 -29.23
C SER A 449 31.96 -24.44 -30.18
N GLU A 450 32.09 -25.75 -30.01
CA GLU A 450 31.33 -26.76 -30.77
C GLU A 450 29.82 -26.64 -30.53
N VAL A 451 29.41 -26.56 -29.26
CA VAL A 451 28.00 -26.42 -28.86
C VAL A 451 27.38 -25.15 -29.46
N ARG A 452 28.12 -24.03 -29.44
CA ARG A 452 27.67 -22.78 -30.07
C ARG A 452 27.62 -22.89 -31.59
N GLY A 453 28.63 -23.51 -32.21
CA GLY A 453 28.67 -23.75 -33.65
C GLY A 453 27.51 -24.61 -34.15
N ALA A 454 27.01 -25.53 -33.30
CA ALA A 454 25.83 -26.33 -33.56
C ALA A 454 24.50 -25.57 -33.39
N GLY A 455 24.52 -24.33 -32.91
CA GLY A 455 23.34 -23.45 -32.80
C GLY A 455 22.60 -23.50 -31.46
N PHE A 456 23.15 -24.17 -30.45
CA PHE A 456 22.58 -24.16 -29.10
C PHE A 456 22.74 -22.79 -28.45
N GLN A 457 21.70 -22.33 -27.75
CA GLN A 457 21.61 -21.00 -27.15
C GLN A 457 21.56 -21.01 -25.63
N ARG A 458 21.34 -22.18 -25.02
CA ARG A 458 21.30 -22.36 -23.56
C ARG A 458 21.55 -23.80 -23.16
N VAL A 459 21.84 -23.99 -21.88
CA VAL A 459 22.11 -25.30 -21.28
C VAL A 459 21.13 -25.57 -20.15
N VAL A 460 20.58 -26.77 -20.12
CA VAL A 460 19.82 -27.29 -18.98
C VAL A 460 20.59 -28.46 -18.37
N HIS A 461 21.07 -28.29 -17.15
CA HIS A 461 21.65 -29.37 -16.36
C HIS A 461 20.54 -30.13 -15.64
N MET A 462 20.37 -31.40 -15.97
CA MET A 462 19.40 -32.31 -15.36
C MET A 462 20.14 -33.23 -14.39
N GLY A 463 19.95 -33.01 -13.10
CA GLY A 463 20.56 -33.82 -12.05
C GLY A 463 19.67 -33.87 -10.80
N MET A 464 20.01 -34.72 -9.84
CA MET A 464 19.32 -34.72 -8.55
C MET A 464 20.30 -34.77 -7.37
N GLY A 465 20.14 -33.82 -6.45
CA GLY A 465 20.92 -33.73 -5.22
C GLY A 465 22.40 -33.46 -5.48
N GLY A 466 23.27 -34.42 -5.13
CA GLY A 466 24.72 -34.22 -5.15
C GLY A 466 25.32 -33.83 -6.51
N SER A 467 24.67 -34.21 -7.61
CA SER A 467 25.11 -33.85 -8.97
C SER A 467 24.67 -32.45 -9.41
N SER A 468 23.83 -31.77 -8.63
CA SER A 468 23.28 -30.44 -8.95
C SER A 468 23.97 -29.31 -8.16
N LEU A 469 24.62 -29.63 -7.04
CA LEU A 469 25.20 -28.63 -6.12
C LEU A 469 26.27 -27.74 -6.76
N ALA A 470 27.23 -28.31 -7.48
CA ALA A 470 28.29 -27.53 -8.13
C ALA A 470 27.75 -26.63 -9.26
N PRO A 471 26.93 -27.12 -10.21
CA PRO A 471 26.25 -26.26 -11.19
C PRO A 471 25.41 -25.15 -10.56
N LEU A 472 24.67 -25.46 -9.48
CA LEU A 472 23.87 -24.46 -8.76
C LEU A 472 24.76 -23.36 -8.18
N MET A 473 25.85 -23.73 -7.52
CA MET A 473 26.80 -22.78 -6.96
C MET A 473 27.38 -21.89 -8.07
N PHE A 474 27.85 -22.49 -9.17
CA PHE A 474 28.39 -21.72 -10.30
C PHE A 474 27.36 -20.75 -10.89
N SER A 475 26.11 -21.20 -11.10
CA SER A 475 25.05 -20.36 -11.66
C SER A 475 24.67 -19.15 -10.80
N ARG A 476 24.91 -19.22 -9.49
CA ARG A 476 24.63 -18.14 -8.55
C ARG A 476 25.83 -17.23 -8.29
N THR A 477 27.03 -17.71 -8.57
CA THR A 477 28.29 -17.05 -8.18
C THR A 477 28.93 -16.34 -9.36
N PHE A 478 28.81 -16.91 -10.57
CA PHE A 478 29.45 -16.37 -11.77
C PHE A 478 28.40 -15.88 -12.76
N GLU A 479 28.65 -14.71 -13.33
CA GLU A 479 27.90 -14.24 -14.50
C GLU A 479 28.19 -15.13 -15.71
N VAL A 480 27.26 -15.14 -16.67
CA VAL A 480 27.48 -15.82 -17.94
C VAL A 480 28.60 -15.10 -18.68
N GLY A 481 29.74 -15.77 -18.87
CA GLY A 481 30.88 -15.19 -19.59
C GLY A 481 30.51 -14.81 -21.03
N GLU A 482 31.29 -13.93 -21.65
CA GLU A 482 31.07 -13.42 -23.02
C GLU A 482 30.81 -14.53 -24.06
N ASN A 483 31.44 -15.69 -23.85
CA ASN A 483 31.30 -16.85 -24.70
C ASN A 483 30.47 -18.01 -24.10
N GLY A 484 29.91 -17.82 -22.91
CA GLY A 484 29.11 -18.80 -22.20
C GLY A 484 27.66 -18.88 -22.69
N LEU A 485 27.02 -20.01 -22.42
CA LEU A 485 25.59 -20.19 -22.62
C LEU A 485 24.88 -20.09 -21.25
N PRO A 486 23.70 -19.44 -21.16
CA PRO A 486 22.91 -19.42 -19.93
C PRO A 486 22.61 -20.84 -19.43
N LEU A 487 22.83 -21.06 -18.13
CA LEU A 487 22.64 -22.34 -17.47
C LEU A 487 21.35 -22.33 -16.64
N THR A 488 20.54 -23.37 -16.79
CA THR A 488 19.41 -23.68 -15.89
C THR A 488 19.68 -25.02 -15.21
N VAL A 489 19.60 -25.09 -13.89
CA VAL A 489 19.76 -26.35 -13.15
C VAL A 489 18.38 -26.90 -12.77
N LEU A 490 18.02 -28.03 -13.36
CA LEU A 490 16.81 -28.77 -13.08
C LEU A 490 17.12 -29.83 -12.01
N ASP A 491 16.92 -29.47 -10.75
CA ASP A 491 17.13 -30.32 -9.56
C ASP A 491 15.80 -30.74 -8.91
N THR A 492 14.86 -31.24 -9.72
CA THR A 492 13.52 -31.61 -9.25
C THR A 492 12.85 -32.66 -10.14
N THR A 493 11.92 -33.41 -9.55
CA THR A 493 11.00 -34.31 -10.25
C THR A 493 9.55 -33.80 -10.25
N ASP A 494 9.31 -32.61 -9.69
CA ASP A 494 7.98 -32.00 -9.67
C ASP A 494 7.50 -31.66 -11.10
N PRO A 495 6.39 -32.27 -11.57
CA PRO A 495 5.93 -32.07 -12.95
C PRO A 495 5.56 -30.63 -13.28
N LYS A 496 5.10 -29.83 -12.30
CA LYS A 496 4.74 -28.43 -12.54
C LYS A 496 5.98 -27.56 -12.78
N THR A 497 7.03 -27.78 -12.01
CA THR A 497 8.31 -27.06 -12.16
C THR A 497 8.97 -27.42 -13.48
N ILE A 498 8.93 -28.71 -13.86
CA ILE A 498 9.41 -29.18 -15.17
C ILE A 498 8.61 -28.53 -16.30
N GLY A 499 7.27 -28.52 -16.22
CA GLY A 499 6.41 -27.90 -17.24
C GLY A 499 6.67 -26.41 -17.43
N LYS A 500 6.88 -25.65 -16.34
CA LYS A 500 7.24 -24.23 -16.43
C LYS A 500 8.57 -24.00 -17.14
N ILE A 501 9.56 -24.86 -16.86
CA ILE A 501 10.87 -24.78 -17.50
C ILE A 501 10.71 -25.09 -18.99
N GLU A 502 9.99 -26.17 -19.33
CA GLU A 502 9.68 -26.55 -20.71
C GLU A 502 8.99 -25.44 -21.51
N GLU A 503 7.96 -24.79 -20.95
CA GLU A 503 7.26 -23.66 -21.57
C GLU A 503 8.16 -22.45 -21.85
N SER A 504 9.24 -22.30 -21.07
CA SER A 504 10.20 -21.19 -21.21
C SER A 504 11.38 -21.49 -22.16
N LEU A 505 11.42 -22.70 -22.75
CA LEU A 505 12.55 -23.21 -23.52
C LEU A 505 12.23 -23.35 -25.01
N ASP A 506 13.15 -22.93 -25.88
CA ASP A 506 13.25 -23.45 -27.25
C ASP A 506 14.01 -24.79 -27.17
N LEU A 507 13.28 -25.91 -27.17
CA LEU A 507 13.83 -27.24 -26.97
C LEU A 507 14.85 -27.62 -28.07
N GLU A 508 14.66 -27.13 -29.29
CA GLU A 508 15.57 -27.41 -30.42
C GLU A 508 16.92 -26.71 -30.26
N LYS A 509 16.97 -25.61 -29.49
CA LYS A 509 18.18 -24.81 -29.23
C LYS A 509 18.71 -24.97 -27.82
N THR A 510 18.26 -25.97 -27.08
CA THR A 510 18.67 -26.24 -25.71
C THR A 510 19.53 -27.49 -25.63
N LEU A 511 20.75 -27.36 -25.09
CA LEU A 511 21.58 -28.51 -24.75
C LEU A 511 21.18 -29.04 -23.38
N PHE A 512 20.81 -30.33 -23.30
CA PHE A 512 20.53 -31.00 -22.04
C PHE A 512 21.74 -31.82 -21.59
N ILE A 513 22.23 -31.54 -20.39
CA ILE A 513 23.30 -32.31 -19.74
C ILE A 513 22.66 -33.16 -18.65
N ILE A 514 22.66 -34.48 -18.82
CA ILE A 514 22.13 -35.40 -17.82
C ILE A 514 23.29 -35.84 -16.93
N ALA A 515 23.20 -35.54 -15.63
CA ALA A 515 24.23 -35.84 -14.66
C ALA A 515 23.71 -36.74 -13.55
N SER A 516 24.44 -37.84 -13.32
CA SER A 516 24.21 -38.76 -12.20
C SER A 516 25.30 -38.58 -11.15
N LYS A 517 24.98 -38.86 -9.88
CA LYS A 517 25.98 -38.85 -8.78
C LYS A 517 27.14 -39.82 -9.03
N SER A 518 26.89 -40.91 -9.77
CA SER A 518 27.87 -41.95 -10.11
C SER A 518 28.71 -41.65 -11.35
N GLY A 519 28.46 -40.55 -12.07
CA GLY A 519 29.22 -40.19 -13.27
C GLY A 519 29.02 -41.14 -14.46
N SER A 520 27.89 -41.85 -14.50
CA SER A 520 27.45 -42.65 -15.66
C SER A 520 26.72 -41.82 -16.68
#